data_AF-A0A917LGC0-F1
#
_entry.id   AF-A0A917LGC0-F1
#
_cell.length_a   1.000
_cell.length_b   1.000
_cell.length_c   1.000
_cell.angle_alpha   90.00
_cell.angle_beta   90.00
_cell.angle_gamma   90.00
#
_symmetry.space_group_name_H-M   'P 1'
#
loop_
_entity.id
_entity.type
_entity.pdbx_description
1 polymer ?
#
loop_
_entity_poly.entity_id
_entity_poly.type
_entity_poly.pdbx_seq_one_letter_code
_entity_poly.pdbx_strand_id
1 'polypeptide(L)'
;MNSKLRKTAPKAAALFLTAALVTASLPAAAANPFLPRAAAAVQTAQAEAGQHGTFRIVGIGDSITAGYEYGAAVDTVPYGYVERVFEQALFRGRAEYANYGILGLKVEGLQQWLAAAEQNDSITASEAQEGLNNYLFAEQTIAKTAQLRSDLQQADLVVMTIGGNNFSGLFEQLSGGRAASDAWLVAALEQYDVGLTASIRSIAALNPNARIVISDLYSPVPDHKVTLGVLGITQDDRTYLLEAARMLRERLQAIVARFKQEGVRIDGAYSAELFEGKERQYTTIGLGDLHPTQNGYSVMGDAFAEAIWGDVRTVAPRPKDVGISVVVDGKEIINDNKPVLRANRTYLAFRDIADAMGATTKWDNKTKTVTITYGSNEVALTIGASAMRVNGNPIAIDTPAFLHKAGKEQKTYVPLAVLADGLGFQVEYRGKLKTAFINK
;
A
#
# COMPACT_ATOMS: atom_id res chain seq x y z
N MET A 1 -35.71 42.03 26.79
CA MET A 1 -35.58 43.10 27.80
C MET A 1 -34.16 43.07 28.37
N ASN A 2 -33.57 44.26 28.52
CA ASN A 2 -32.17 44.53 28.83
C ASN A 2 -31.79 44.32 30.31
N SER A 3 -30.53 43.96 30.57
CA SER A 3 -29.52 44.71 31.37
C SER A 3 -28.29 43.80 31.52
N LYS A 4 -27.06 44.06 31.06
CA LYS A 4 -26.05 45.13 31.29
C LYS A 4 -25.78 45.46 32.77
N LEU A 5 -24.55 45.18 33.22
CA LEU A 5 -23.61 46.07 33.95
C LEU A 5 -22.27 45.32 34.19
N ARG A 6 -21.19 45.67 33.46
CA ARG A 6 -19.99 46.49 33.86
C ARG A 6 -19.04 45.79 34.86
N LYS A 7 -17.85 45.35 34.44
CA LYS A 7 -16.54 46.06 34.36
C LYS A 7 -16.00 46.53 35.71
N THR A 8 -14.83 46.01 36.12
CA THR A 8 -13.59 46.78 36.41
C THR A 8 -12.39 45.86 36.66
N ALA A 9 -11.27 46.17 36.01
CA ALA A 9 -9.91 45.77 36.40
C ALA A 9 -9.19 46.97 37.03
N PRO A 10 -8.13 46.74 37.82
CA PRO A 10 -6.89 47.53 37.67
C PRO A 10 -5.65 46.61 37.72
N LYS A 11 -4.74 46.73 36.74
CA LYS A 11 -3.51 47.53 36.66
C LYS A 11 -2.25 46.79 37.14
N ALA A 12 -1.25 46.87 36.27
CA ALA A 12 0.08 46.30 36.36
C ALA A 12 0.98 47.04 37.36
N ALA A 13 2.01 46.33 37.83
CA ALA A 13 3.26 46.91 38.32
C ALA A 13 4.43 46.08 37.77
N ALA A 14 5.33 46.75 37.06
CA ALA A 14 6.63 46.22 36.63
C ALA A 14 7.68 46.58 37.68
N LEU A 15 8.66 45.70 37.92
CA LEU A 15 9.97 46.11 38.42
C LEU A 15 11.07 45.15 37.96
N PHE A 16 12.26 45.73 37.81
CA PHE A 16 13.43 45.31 37.06
C PHE A 16 14.41 44.39 37.80
N LEU A 17 15.14 43.59 36.99
CA LEU A 17 16.56 43.20 37.03
C LEU A 17 17.23 42.78 38.36
N THR A 18 17.87 41.60 38.36
CA THR A 18 19.33 41.47 38.54
C THR A 18 19.81 40.08 38.11
N ALA A 19 20.91 40.08 37.34
CA ALA A 19 21.70 38.91 36.98
C ALA A 19 22.65 38.53 38.12
N ALA A 20 22.87 37.22 38.30
CA ALA A 20 24.06 36.70 38.97
C ALA A 20 24.48 35.40 38.28
N LEU A 21 25.65 35.44 37.62
CA LEU A 21 26.40 34.26 37.24
C LEU A 21 26.90 33.58 38.52
N VAL A 22 26.60 32.28 38.66
CA VAL A 22 27.42 31.38 39.47
C VAL A 22 27.76 30.19 38.60
N THR A 23 29.05 30.05 38.32
CA THR A 23 29.68 28.87 37.73
C THR A 23 29.63 27.73 38.74
N ALA A 24 28.90 26.66 38.44
CA ALA A 24 29.04 25.38 39.13
C ALA A 24 28.85 24.24 38.12
N SER A 25 29.84 23.36 38.11
CA SER A 25 29.98 22.14 37.33
C SER A 25 28.80 21.17 37.47
N LEU A 26 28.50 20.47 36.38
CA LEU A 26 27.50 19.40 36.19
C LEU A 26 27.55 18.31 37.29
N PRO A 27 26.44 17.59 37.52
CA PRO A 27 26.29 16.31 36.82
C PRO A 27 24.92 16.09 36.18
N ALA A 28 24.94 15.18 35.20
CA ALA A 28 23.85 14.76 34.35
C ALA A 28 22.68 14.10 35.12
N ALA A 29 21.44 14.45 34.75
CA ALA A 29 20.30 13.54 34.53
C ALA A 29 19.00 14.34 34.36
N ALA A 30 18.06 13.74 33.62
CA ALA A 30 16.66 14.14 33.39
C ALA A 30 16.41 15.20 32.30
N ALA A 31 16.41 14.76 31.03
CA ALA A 31 15.74 15.48 29.95
C ALA A 31 14.28 15.00 29.81
N ASN A 32 13.35 15.93 29.99
CA ASN A 32 11.92 15.84 29.69
C ASN A 32 11.66 15.41 28.23
N PRO A 33 10.71 14.51 27.93
CA PRO A 33 10.37 14.13 26.56
C PRO A 33 9.20 14.96 26.04
N PHE A 34 9.32 16.29 25.96
CA PHE A 34 8.32 17.10 25.25
C PHE A 34 8.97 18.37 24.70
N LEU A 35 9.49 18.30 23.47
CA LEU A 35 9.52 19.38 22.47
C LEU A 35 9.75 18.75 21.07
N PRO A 36 9.26 19.38 20.00
CA PRO A 36 9.04 18.75 18.70
C PRO A 36 10.33 18.61 17.91
N ARG A 37 10.53 17.44 17.30
CA ARG A 37 11.66 17.17 16.40
C ARG A 37 11.36 17.81 15.03
N ALA A 38 11.71 19.09 14.88
CA ALA A 38 11.80 19.72 13.57
C ALA A 38 13.19 19.49 12.98
N ALA A 39 13.20 19.19 11.67
CA ALA A 39 14.34 19.08 10.77
C ALA A 39 15.25 17.85 10.96
N ALA A 40 14.80 16.70 10.43
CA ALA A 40 15.70 15.68 9.93
C ALA A 40 15.23 15.25 8.53
N ALA A 41 16.12 15.43 7.56
CA ALA A 41 16.12 14.91 6.19
C ALA A 41 14.87 15.17 5.32
N VAL A 42 14.95 16.19 4.47
CA VAL A 42 14.43 16.04 3.10
C VAL A 42 15.32 14.97 2.46
N GLN A 43 14.96 13.70 2.61
CA GLN A 43 15.42 12.68 1.68
C GLN A 43 14.82 13.07 0.33
N THR A 44 15.68 13.51 -0.58
CA THR A 44 15.37 13.53 -2.00
C THR A 44 14.75 12.19 -2.35
N ALA A 45 13.54 12.19 -2.91
CA ALA A 45 12.89 11.01 -3.46
C ALA A 45 13.87 10.31 -4.42
N GLN A 46 14.59 9.31 -3.93
CA GLN A 46 15.38 8.46 -4.79
C GLN A 46 14.38 7.57 -5.51
N ALA A 47 14.45 7.56 -6.84
CA ALA A 47 13.75 6.57 -7.63
C ALA A 47 14.19 5.19 -7.12
N GLU A 48 13.23 4.35 -6.74
CA GLU A 48 13.51 2.94 -6.51
C GLU A 48 13.64 2.30 -7.88
N ALA A 49 14.85 2.37 -8.44
CA ALA A 49 15.18 1.56 -9.59
C ALA A 49 15.17 0.11 -9.13
N GLY A 50 14.08 -0.61 -9.42
CA GLY A 50 14.05 -2.06 -9.26
C GLY A 50 15.22 -2.70 -10.00
N GLN A 51 15.61 -3.92 -9.63
CA GLN A 51 16.82 -4.57 -10.16
C GLN A 51 16.88 -4.62 -11.70
N HIS A 52 15.75 -4.44 -12.38
CA HIS A 52 15.62 -4.43 -13.84
C HIS A 52 14.93 -3.17 -14.42
N GLY A 53 14.89 -2.05 -13.69
CA GLY A 53 14.27 -0.80 -14.16
C GLY A 53 12.75 -0.69 -13.93
N THR A 54 12.13 -1.74 -13.39
CA THR A 54 10.76 -1.73 -12.85
C THR A 54 10.81 -2.32 -11.44
N PHE A 55 10.19 -1.67 -10.46
CA PHE A 55 10.10 -2.14 -9.08
C PHE A 55 9.04 -3.24 -8.95
N ARG A 56 9.45 -4.46 -8.60
CA ARG A 56 8.56 -5.63 -8.58
C ARG A 56 8.11 -6.00 -7.18
N ILE A 57 6.79 -6.07 -7.00
CA ILE A 57 6.15 -6.37 -5.73
C ILE A 57 5.46 -7.74 -5.81
N VAL A 58 5.74 -8.61 -4.84
CA VAL A 58 4.99 -9.86 -4.68
C VAL A 58 4.21 -9.80 -3.37
N GLY A 59 2.88 -9.74 -3.46
CA GLY A 59 2.00 -9.99 -2.34
C GLY A 59 1.80 -11.49 -2.17
N ILE A 60 2.05 -12.06 -0.98
CA ILE A 60 1.78 -13.49 -0.70
C ILE A 60 1.23 -13.65 0.71
N GLY A 61 0.19 -14.47 0.89
CA GLY A 61 -0.39 -14.70 2.20
C GLY A 61 -1.86 -15.08 2.18
N ASP A 62 -2.58 -14.70 3.22
CA ASP A 62 -3.99 -15.09 3.42
C ASP A 62 -5.01 -14.17 2.71
N SER A 63 -6.26 -14.19 3.18
CA SER A 63 -7.36 -13.37 2.64
C SER A 63 -7.12 -11.87 2.72
N ILE A 64 -6.32 -11.41 3.70
CA ILE A 64 -5.98 -10.00 3.83
C ILE A 64 -5.03 -9.60 2.69
N THR A 65 -4.05 -10.46 2.37
CA THR A 65 -3.17 -10.29 1.19
C THR A 65 -4.00 -10.28 -0.10
N ALA A 66 -4.97 -11.18 -0.20
CA ALA A 66 -5.86 -11.27 -1.36
C ALA A 66 -6.70 -10.00 -1.58
N GLY A 67 -6.81 -9.12 -0.58
CA GLY A 67 -7.64 -7.92 -0.64
C GLY A 67 -9.14 -8.23 -0.59
N TYR A 68 -9.52 -9.32 0.10
CA TYR A 68 -10.91 -9.73 0.23
C TYR A 68 -11.73 -8.76 1.07
N GLU A 69 -12.89 -8.35 0.53
CA GLU A 69 -13.90 -7.58 1.25
C GLU A 69 -15.16 -8.43 1.41
N TYR A 70 -15.83 -8.31 2.56
CA TYR A 70 -17.05 -9.07 2.83
C TYR A 70 -18.09 -8.91 1.72
N GLY A 71 -18.58 -10.02 1.20
CA GLY A 71 -19.59 -10.03 0.15
C GLY A 71 -19.06 -9.70 -1.25
N ALA A 72 -17.73 -9.66 -1.44
CA ALA A 72 -17.14 -9.51 -2.77
C ALA A 72 -17.59 -10.64 -3.72
N ALA A 73 -18.07 -10.25 -4.90
CA ALA A 73 -18.44 -11.17 -5.96
C ALA A 73 -17.18 -11.77 -6.63
N VAL A 74 -17.33 -12.90 -7.30
CA VAL A 74 -16.25 -13.65 -7.97
C VAL A 74 -15.47 -12.79 -8.99
N ASP A 75 -16.13 -11.83 -9.63
CA ASP A 75 -15.57 -10.91 -10.62
C ASP A 75 -15.05 -9.60 -10.02
N THR A 76 -15.09 -9.44 -8.69
CA THR A 76 -14.58 -8.25 -8.03
C THR A 76 -13.07 -8.20 -8.17
N VAL A 77 -12.56 -7.11 -8.75
CA VAL A 77 -11.12 -6.82 -8.74
C VAL A 77 -10.72 -6.45 -7.30
N PRO A 78 -9.82 -7.21 -6.65
CA PRO A 78 -9.42 -6.91 -5.29
C PRO A 78 -8.80 -5.52 -5.15
N TYR A 79 -9.00 -4.91 -3.99
CA TYR A 79 -8.39 -3.63 -3.64
C TYR A 79 -8.11 -3.60 -2.14
N GLY A 80 -7.00 -4.23 -1.76
CA GLY A 80 -6.50 -4.34 -0.40
C GLY A 80 -5.21 -3.52 -0.19
N TYR A 81 -4.40 -3.94 0.78
CA TYR A 81 -3.15 -3.24 1.09
C TYR A 81 -2.08 -3.44 0.00
N VAL A 82 -2.05 -4.59 -0.69
CA VAL A 82 -1.06 -4.87 -1.75
C VAL A 82 -1.23 -3.86 -2.89
N GLU A 83 -2.46 -3.58 -3.31
CA GLU A 83 -2.77 -2.58 -4.33
C GLU A 83 -2.39 -1.16 -3.88
N ARG A 84 -2.45 -0.87 -2.58
CA ARG A 84 -2.04 0.42 -2.02
C ARG A 84 -0.53 0.57 -1.94
N VAL A 85 0.18 -0.50 -1.59
CA VAL A 85 1.65 -0.54 -1.68
C VAL A 85 2.08 -0.34 -3.12
N PHE A 86 1.42 -0.98 -4.09
CA PHE A 86 1.66 -0.74 -5.50
C PHE A 86 1.43 0.72 -5.90
N GLU A 87 0.33 1.35 -5.45
CA GLU A 87 0.06 2.77 -5.68
C GLU A 87 1.17 3.67 -5.11
N GLN A 88 1.72 3.34 -3.94
CA GLN A 88 2.86 4.02 -3.37
C GLN A 88 4.13 3.86 -4.22
N ALA A 89 4.40 2.66 -4.74
CA ALA A 89 5.52 2.44 -5.65
C ALA A 89 5.37 3.27 -6.94
N LEU A 90 4.15 3.45 -7.46
CA LEU A 90 3.90 4.28 -8.65
C LEU A 90 4.20 5.78 -8.43
N PHE A 91 4.14 6.29 -7.20
CA PHE A 91 4.64 7.64 -6.88
C PHE A 91 6.17 7.75 -6.91
N ARG A 92 6.89 6.63 -6.99
CA ARG A 92 8.35 6.55 -6.84
C ARG A 92 9.04 6.03 -8.10
N GLY A 93 8.29 5.56 -9.08
CA GLY A 93 8.79 5.16 -10.39
C GLY A 93 7.95 4.06 -11.01
N ARG A 94 8.54 3.37 -11.99
CA ARG A 94 7.91 2.21 -12.62
C ARG A 94 7.77 1.09 -11.62
N ALA A 95 6.58 0.50 -11.56
CA ALA A 95 6.32 -0.60 -10.65
C ALA A 95 5.38 -1.62 -11.29
N GLU A 96 5.44 -2.87 -10.84
CA GLU A 96 4.45 -3.89 -11.15
C GLU A 96 4.24 -4.77 -9.91
N TYR A 97 3.11 -5.47 -9.86
CA TYR A 97 2.83 -6.36 -8.75
C TYR A 97 2.15 -7.66 -9.19
N ALA A 98 2.43 -8.72 -8.44
CA ALA A 98 1.69 -9.98 -8.48
C ALA A 98 1.13 -10.25 -7.08
N ASN A 99 -0.13 -10.68 -7.00
CA ASN A 99 -0.82 -10.94 -5.72
C ASN A 99 -1.23 -12.42 -5.64
N TYR A 100 -0.67 -13.11 -4.65
CA TYR A 100 -0.79 -14.53 -4.33
C TYR A 100 -1.47 -14.72 -2.96
N GLY A 101 -2.50 -13.92 -2.68
CA GLY A 101 -3.35 -14.12 -1.51
C GLY A 101 -4.33 -15.28 -1.69
N ILE A 102 -4.51 -16.10 -0.65
CA ILE A 102 -5.46 -17.22 -0.63
C ILE A 102 -6.32 -17.15 0.63
N LEU A 103 -7.65 -17.16 0.46
CA LEU A 103 -8.57 -17.21 1.59
C LEU A 103 -8.40 -18.51 2.37
N GLY A 104 -8.47 -18.43 3.70
CA GLY A 104 -8.33 -19.59 4.57
C GLY A 104 -6.92 -20.16 4.70
N LEU A 105 -5.93 -19.61 4.01
CA LEU A 105 -4.54 -20.04 4.10
C LEU A 105 -4.01 -19.82 5.53
N LYS A 106 -3.41 -20.86 6.08
CA LYS A 106 -2.68 -20.87 7.34
C LYS A 106 -1.19 -20.91 7.07
N VAL A 107 -0.40 -20.60 8.09
CA VAL A 107 1.07 -20.51 7.99
C VAL A 107 1.73 -21.83 7.58
N GLU A 108 1.17 -22.97 7.96
CA GLU A 108 1.63 -24.31 7.56
C GLU A 108 1.40 -24.54 6.06
N GLY A 109 0.23 -24.11 5.54
CA GLY A 109 -0.07 -24.18 4.11
C GLY A 109 0.84 -23.30 3.28
N LEU A 110 1.11 -22.09 3.77
CA LEU A 110 2.08 -21.17 3.16
C LEU A 110 3.48 -21.79 3.14
N GLN A 111 3.91 -22.42 4.24
CA GLN A 111 5.18 -23.13 4.33
C GLN A 111 5.28 -24.23 3.26
N GLN A 112 4.28 -25.12 3.16
CA GLN A 112 4.30 -26.20 2.17
C GLN A 112 4.34 -25.67 0.74
N TRP A 113 3.55 -24.63 0.46
CA TRP A 113 3.50 -24.04 -0.87
C TRP A 113 4.82 -23.38 -1.28
N LEU A 114 5.45 -22.62 -0.38
CA LEU A 114 6.76 -22.02 -0.63
C LEU A 114 7.87 -23.08 -0.76
N ALA A 115 7.80 -24.17 0.00
CA ALA A 115 8.73 -25.29 -0.14
C ALA A 115 8.63 -25.95 -1.53
N ALA A 116 7.42 -26.11 -2.08
CA ALA A 116 7.21 -26.60 -3.44
C ALA A 116 7.76 -25.59 -4.48
N ALA A 117 7.48 -24.29 -4.30
CA ALA A 117 8.03 -23.25 -5.17
C ALA A 117 9.57 -23.22 -5.16
N GLU A 118 10.19 -23.40 -3.99
CA GLU A 118 11.65 -23.47 -3.82
C GLU A 118 12.28 -24.70 -4.50
N GLN A 119 11.57 -25.83 -4.51
CA GLN A 119 12.00 -27.06 -5.19
C GLN A 119 11.65 -27.08 -6.68
N ASN A 120 10.89 -26.09 -7.16
CA ASN A 120 10.33 -26.05 -8.51
C ASN A 120 9.37 -27.23 -8.79
N ASP A 121 8.64 -27.65 -7.75
CA ASP A 121 7.61 -28.68 -7.81
C ASP A 121 6.22 -28.07 -7.97
N SER A 122 5.26 -28.89 -8.40
CA SER A 122 3.84 -28.58 -8.35
C SER A 122 3.23 -29.10 -7.06
N ILE A 123 2.24 -28.40 -6.54
CA ILE A 123 1.42 -28.81 -5.39
C ILE A 123 -0.05 -28.44 -5.70
N THR A 124 -1.00 -29.18 -5.14
CA THR A 124 -2.43 -28.84 -5.15
C THR A 124 -2.82 -28.07 -3.89
N ALA A 125 -3.97 -27.39 -3.88
CA ALA A 125 -4.38 -26.66 -2.68
C ALA A 125 -4.58 -27.61 -1.48
N SER A 126 -5.11 -28.82 -1.72
CA SER A 126 -5.35 -29.80 -0.65
C SER A 126 -4.07 -30.42 -0.10
N GLU A 127 -3.03 -30.56 -0.92
CA GLU A 127 -1.70 -31.00 -0.47
C GLU A 127 -0.97 -29.89 0.31
N ALA A 128 -1.13 -28.63 -0.11
CA ALA A 128 -0.59 -27.50 0.65
C ALA A 128 -1.26 -27.39 2.03
N GLN A 129 -2.58 -27.46 2.07
CA GLN A 129 -3.35 -27.43 3.31
C GLN A 129 -4.69 -28.15 3.14
N GLU A 130 -5.00 -29.05 4.08
CA GLU A 130 -6.29 -29.76 4.07
C GLU A 130 -7.47 -28.78 4.05
N GLY A 131 -8.40 -29.00 3.11
CA GLY A 131 -9.60 -28.19 2.93
C GLY A 131 -9.38 -26.83 2.28
N LEU A 132 -8.16 -26.47 1.88
CA LEU A 132 -7.89 -25.18 1.21
C LEU A 132 -8.58 -25.07 -0.16
N ASN A 133 -8.78 -26.21 -0.85
CA ASN A 133 -9.52 -26.30 -2.10
C ASN A 133 -11.01 -25.89 -1.99
N ASN A 134 -11.57 -25.79 -0.77
CA ASN A 134 -12.91 -25.29 -0.54
C ASN A 134 -13.01 -23.76 -0.69
N TYR A 135 -11.88 -23.05 -0.66
CA TYR A 135 -11.84 -21.60 -0.81
C TYR A 135 -11.76 -21.20 -2.28
N LEU A 136 -12.52 -20.16 -2.62
CA LEU A 136 -12.56 -19.63 -3.96
C LEU A 136 -11.15 -19.20 -4.41
N PHE A 137 -10.81 -19.55 -5.65
CA PHE A 137 -9.52 -19.26 -6.27
C PHE A 137 -8.29 -19.98 -5.69
N ALA A 138 -8.42 -20.78 -4.63
CA ALA A 138 -7.27 -21.43 -4.00
C ALA A 138 -6.52 -22.34 -4.98
N GLU A 139 -7.19 -23.27 -5.66
CA GLU A 139 -6.55 -24.16 -6.64
C GLU A 139 -5.96 -23.37 -7.82
N GLN A 140 -6.66 -22.34 -8.32
CA GLN A 140 -6.14 -21.52 -9.42
C GLN A 140 -4.88 -20.74 -9.02
N THR A 141 -4.81 -20.27 -7.78
CA THR A 141 -3.66 -19.54 -7.26
C THR A 141 -2.49 -20.49 -6.96
N ILE A 142 -2.74 -21.64 -6.32
CA ILE A 142 -1.73 -22.67 -6.05
C ILE A 142 -1.16 -23.25 -7.36
N ALA A 143 -1.99 -23.44 -8.39
CA ALA A 143 -1.52 -23.90 -9.71
C ALA A 143 -0.48 -22.97 -10.35
N LYS A 144 -0.36 -21.72 -9.90
CA LYS A 144 0.67 -20.76 -10.32
C LYS A 144 1.99 -20.90 -9.57
N THR A 145 2.26 -22.00 -8.87
CA THR A 145 3.50 -22.23 -8.09
C THR A 145 4.78 -21.91 -8.87
N ALA A 146 4.88 -22.34 -10.14
CA ALA A 146 6.04 -22.02 -10.98
C ALA A 146 6.16 -20.51 -11.30
N GLN A 147 5.04 -19.81 -11.50
CA GLN A 147 5.03 -18.37 -11.68
C GLN A 147 5.39 -17.64 -10.38
N LEU A 148 4.85 -18.09 -9.24
CA LEU A 148 5.21 -17.56 -7.93
C LEU A 148 6.72 -17.65 -7.69
N ARG A 149 7.35 -18.79 -7.99
CA ARG A 149 8.81 -18.95 -7.93
C ARG A 149 9.51 -17.89 -8.78
N SER A 150 9.12 -17.77 -10.04
CA SER A 150 9.71 -16.80 -10.99
C SER A 150 9.58 -15.35 -10.52
N ASP A 151 8.41 -15.00 -9.97
CA ASP A 151 8.12 -13.65 -9.47
C ASP A 151 8.94 -13.37 -8.20
N LEU A 152 9.03 -14.32 -7.26
CA LEU A 152 9.84 -14.18 -6.05
C LEU A 152 11.34 -14.03 -6.38
N GLN A 153 11.85 -14.78 -7.35
CA GLN A 153 13.24 -14.67 -7.82
C GLN A 153 13.58 -13.29 -8.40
N GLN A 154 12.57 -12.56 -8.89
CA GLN A 154 12.74 -11.24 -9.51
C GLN A 154 12.23 -10.09 -8.62
N ALA A 155 11.67 -10.40 -7.46
CA ALA A 155 11.04 -9.41 -6.58
C ALA A 155 12.08 -8.43 -6.00
N ASP A 156 11.72 -7.15 -5.99
CA ASP A 156 12.41 -6.14 -5.17
C ASP A 156 11.80 -6.10 -3.76
N LEU A 157 10.48 -6.33 -3.68
CA LEU A 157 9.69 -6.29 -2.46
C LEU A 157 8.72 -7.47 -2.39
N VAL A 158 8.69 -8.15 -1.24
CA VAL A 158 7.66 -9.13 -0.88
C VAL A 158 6.88 -8.58 0.30
N VAL A 159 5.56 -8.48 0.17
CA VAL A 159 4.66 -8.05 1.25
C VAL A 159 3.73 -9.17 1.65
N MET A 160 3.52 -9.37 2.96
CA MET A 160 2.72 -10.50 3.42
C MET A 160 1.92 -10.24 4.70
N THR A 161 0.76 -10.88 4.75
CA THR A 161 -0.07 -11.08 5.94
C THR A 161 -0.38 -12.57 6.04
N ILE A 162 -0.19 -13.15 7.23
CA ILE A 162 -0.50 -14.55 7.49
C ILE A 162 -0.75 -14.73 8.99
N GLY A 163 -1.70 -15.61 9.31
CA GLY A 163 -1.93 -16.08 10.68
C GLY A 163 -3.35 -15.86 11.18
N GLY A 164 -4.18 -15.04 10.53
CA GLY A 164 -5.57 -14.82 10.96
C GLY A 164 -6.34 -16.15 11.10
N ASN A 165 -6.12 -17.05 10.14
CA ASN A 165 -6.72 -18.40 10.12
C ASN A 165 -6.08 -19.38 11.12
N ASN A 166 -4.86 -19.11 11.60
CA ASN A 166 -4.22 -19.91 12.65
C ASN A 166 -4.84 -19.59 14.02
N PHE A 167 -5.20 -18.33 14.26
CA PHE A 167 -5.72 -17.86 15.55
C PHE A 167 -7.25 -17.75 15.63
N SER A 168 -7.98 -17.99 14.54
CA SER A 168 -9.45 -17.94 14.53
C SER A 168 -10.10 -18.94 15.50
N GLY A 169 -9.44 -20.07 15.78
CA GLY A 169 -9.89 -21.05 16.77
C GLY A 169 -9.93 -20.50 18.21
N LEU A 170 -9.22 -19.39 18.49
CA LEU A 170 -9.19 -18.79 19.83
C LEU A 170 -10.58 -18.37 20.31
N PHE A 171 -11.47 -17.96 19.39
CA PHE A 171 -12.85 -17.58 19.72
C PHE A 171 -13.64 -18.75 20.33
N GLU A 172 -13.45 -19.97 19.82
CA GLU A 172 -14.09 -21.17 20.36
C GLU A 172 -13.54 -21.52 21.75
N GLN A 173 -12.23 -21.29 21.93
CA GLN A 173 -11.53 -21.59 23.19
C GLN A 173 -11.91 -20.66 24.35
N LEU A 174 -12.51 -19.49 24.08
CA LEU A 174 -13.02 -18.59 25.14
C LEU A 174 -14.04 -19.30 26.03
N SER A 175 -14.86 -20.18 25.44
CA SER A 175 -15.87 -20.95 26.18
C SER A 175 -15.28 -22.02 27.11
N GLY A 176 -14.04 -22.47 26.86
CA GLY A 176 -13.35 -23.52 27.61
C GLY A 176 -12.68 -23.05 28.90
N GLY A 177 -12.74 -21.75 29.20
CA GLY A 177 -12.11 -21.12 30.34
C GLY A 177 -10.63 -20.81 30.13
N ARG A 178 -10.11 -19.87 30.92
CA ARG A 178 -8.83 -19.20 30.67
C ARG A 178 -7.63 -20.13 30.52
N ALA A 179 -7.51 -21.16 31.36
CA ALA A 179 -6.39 -22.09 31.32
C ALA A 179 -6.33 -22.90 30.01
N ALA A 180 -7.48 -23.31 29.48
CA ALA A 180 -7.56 -24.00 28.20
C ALA A 180 -7.23 -23.06 27.04
N SER A 181 -7.75 -21.83 27.08
CA SER A 181 -7.45 -20.82 26.07
C SER A 181 -5.95 -20.46 26.05
N ASP A 182 -5.31 -20.33 27.22
CA ASP A 182 -3.87 -20.02 27.33
C ASP A 182 -3.02 -21.17 26.77
N ALA A 183 -3.32 -22.42 27.14
CA ALA A 183 -2.60 -23.59 26.64
C ALA A 183 -2.72 -23.73 25.12
N TRP A 184 -3.92 -23.51 24.58
CA TRP A 184 -4.16 -23.51 23.14
C TRP A 184 -3.39 -22.39 22.43
N LEU A 185 -3.42 -21.17 22.98
CA LEU A 185 -2.73 -20.01 22.41
C LEU A 185 -1.22 -20.25 22.35
N VAL A 186 -0.61 -20.81 23.40
CA VAL A 186 0.81 -21.15 23.41
C VAL A 186 1.15 -22.12 22.27
N ALA A 187 0.39 -23.20 22.11
CA ALA A 187 0.62 -24.17 21.05
C ALA A 187 0.44 -23.56 19.64
N ALA A 188 -0.58 -22.72 19.45
CA ALA A 188 -0.81 -22.02 18.18
C ALA A 188 0.33 -21.04 17.84
N LEU A 189 0.86 -20.34 18.84
CA LEU A 189 2.01 -19.44 18.67
C LEU A 189 3.29 -20.21 18.30
N GLU A 190 3.52 -21.38 18.88
CA GLU A 190 4.67 -22.24 18.51
C GLU A 190 4.58 -22.72 17.05
N GLN A 191 3.40 -23.18 16.62
CA GLN A 191 3.17 -23.57 15.23
C GLN A 191 3.37 -22.38 14.26
N TYR A 192 2.85 -21.21 14.65
CA TYR A 192 3.04 -19.97 13.89
C TYR A 192 4.52 -19.61 13.72
N ASP A 193 5.30 -19.67 14.80
CA ASP A 193 6.72 -19.35 14.76
C ASP A 193 7.50 -20.29 13.83
N VAL A 194 7.21 -21.59 13.87
CA VAL A 194 7.85 -22.60 13.01
C VAL A 194 7.51 -22.34 11.54
N GLY A 195 6.23 -22.24 11.21
CA GLY A 195 5.78 -22.07 9.84
C GLY A 195 6.27 -20.75 9.23
N LEU A 196 6.13 -19.64 9.96
CA LEU A 196 6.53 -18.32 9.48
C LEU A 196 8.05 -18.26 9.27
N THR A 197 8.82 -18.84 10.21
CA THR A 197 10.29 -18.90 10.07
C THR A 197 10.69 -19.69 8.82
N ALA A 198 10.04 -20.83 8.55
CA ALA A 198 10.32 -21.62 7.35
C ALA A 198 9.96 -20.86 6.07
N SER A 199 8.79 -20.22 6.01
CA SER A 199 8.35 -19.41 4.88
C SER A 199 9.32 -18.25 4.56
N ILE A 200 9.76 -17.51 5.58
CA ILE A 200 10.75 -16.43 5.40
C ILE A 200 12.07 -16.98 4.86
N ARG A 201 12.53 -18.14 5.34
CA ARG A 201 13.75 -18.79 4.83
C ARG A 201 13.62 -19.17 3.35
N SER A 202 12.50 -19.76 2.93
CA SER A 202 12.29 -20.11 1.52
C SER A 202 12.27 -18.87 0.61
N ILE A 203 11.63 -17.78 1.03
CA ILE A 203 11.64 -16.52 0.26
C ILE A 203 13.07 -15.97 0.17
N ALA A 204 13.80 -15.90 1.29
CA ALA A 204 15.18 -15.41 1.32
C ALA A 204 16.16 -16.31 0.54
N ALA A 205 15.90 -17.62 0.47
CA ALA A 205 16.69 -18.56 -0.33
C ALA A 205 16.44 -18.39 -1.84
N LEU A 206 15.18 -18.17 -2.24
CA LEU A 206 14.81 -17.86 -3.63
C LEU A 206 15.40 -16.53 -4.11
N ASN A 207 15.40 -15.52 -3.24
CA ASN A 207 15.93 -14.20 -3.56
C ASN A 207 16.47 -13.47 -2.31
N PRO A 208 17.79 -13.52 -2.05
CA PRO A 208 18.39 -12.86 -0.89
C PRO A 208 18.41 -11.33 -0.97
N ASN A 209 18.14 -10.76 -2.16
CA ASN A 209 18.13 -9.32 -2.38
C ASN A 209 16.74 -8.70 -2.20
N ALA A 210 15.67 -9.50 -2.26
CA ALA A 210 14.32 -9.03 -2.01
C ALA A 210 14.17 -8.51 -0.58
N ARG A 211 13.49 -7.37 -0.43
CA ARG A 211 13.04 -6.92 0.88
C ARG A 211 11.72 -7.60 1.23
N ILE A 212 11.59 -8.14 2.44
CA ILE A 212 10.36 -8.74 2.95
C ILE A 212 9.72 -7.77 3.95
N VAL A 213 8.42 -7.51 3.84
CA VAL A 213 7.68 -6.72 4.83
C VAL A 213 6.43 -7.48 5.27
N ILE A 214 6.28 -7.64 6.58
CA ILE A 214 5.24 -8.49 7.19
C ILE A 214 4.41 -7.67 8.17
N SER A 215 3.08 -7.78 8.13
CA SER A 215 2.20 -7.16 9.14
C SER A 215 1.86 -8.13 10.26
N ASP A 216 1.58 -7.59 11.45
CA ASP A 216 0.93 -8.28 12.55
C ASP A 216 -0.59 -8.47 12.30
N LEU A 217 -1.27 -9.14 13.23
CA LEU A 217 -2.72 -9.39 13.18
C LEU A 217 -3.46 -8.48 14.17
N TYR A 218 -4.51 -7.81 13.70
CA TYR A 218 -5.42 -7.05 14.56
C TYR A 218 -6.41 -7.96 15.29
N SER A 219 -6.88 -7.51 16.46
CA SER A 219 -8.09 -8.07 17.07
C SER A 219 -9.32 -7.37 16.49
N PRO A 220 -10.32 -8.10 15.94
CA PRO A 220 -11.51 -7.50 15.36
C PRO A 220 -12.58 -7.13 16.42
N VAL A 221 -12.31 -7.33 17.72
CA VAL A 221 -13.32 -7.23 18.79
C VAL A 221 -13.46 -5.81 19.36
N PRO A 222 -14.62 -5.15 19.18
CA PRO A 222 -14.81 -3.75 19.59
C PRO A 222 -15.07 -3.55 21.09
N ASP A 223 -14.75 -2.37 21.61
CA ASP A 223 -14.83 -2.01 23.04
C ASP A 223 -16.25 -1.72 23.59
N HIS A 224 -17.32 -2.00 22.84
CA HIS A 224 -18.67 -1.59 23.22
C HIS A 224 -19.48 -2.72 23.85
N LYS A 225 -19.88 -2.59 25.12
CA LYS A 225 -20.67 -3.59 25.89
C LYS A 225 -21.88 -4.16 25.15
N VAL A 226 -22.64 -3.33 24.44
CA VAL A 226 -23.79 -3.80 23.64
C VAL A 226 -23.33 -4.69 22.47
N THR A 227 -22.21 -4.37 21.83
CA THR A 227 -21.69 -5.17 20.71
C THR A 227 -21.06 -6.46 21.20
N LEU A 228 -20.29 -6.39 22.29
CA LEU A 228 -19.75 -7.56 22.99
C LEU A 228 -20.86 -8.55 23.37
N GLY A 229 -21.95 -8.05 23.98
CA GLY A 229 -23.12 -8.88 24.33
C GLY A 229 -23.83 -9.52 23.12
N VAL A 230 -23.85 -8.87 21.96
CA VAL A 230 -24.41 -9.44 20.71
C VAL A 230 -23.51 -10.55 20.14
N LEU A 231 -22.19 -10.44 20.30
CA LEU A 231 -21.22 -11.45 19.85
C LEU A 231 -21.02 -12.59 20.86
N GLY A 232 -21.64 -12.52 22.05
CA GLY A 232 -21.39 -13.47 23.13
C GLY A 232 -19.99 -13.37 23.74
N ILE A 233 -19.31 -12.24 23.55
CA ILE A 233 -17.95 -11.98 24.03
C ILE A 233 -18.04 -11.08 25.27
N THR A 234 -17.30 -11.37 26.34
CA THR A 234 -17.24 -10.52 27.53
C THR A 234 -16.14 -9.46 27.43
N GLN A 235 -16.11 -8.49 28.35
CA GLN A 235 -15.00 -7.53 28.42
C GLN A 235 -13.67 -8.22 28.78
N ASP A 236 -13.72 -9.28 29.59
CA ASP A 236 -12.55 -10.07 29.97
C ASP A 236 -12.02 -10.85 28.76
N ASP A 237 -12.91 -11.41 27.95
CA ASP A 237 -12.55 -12.05 26.67
C ASP A 237 -11.93 -11.04 25.70
N ARG A 238 -12.49 -9.83 25.58
CA ARG A 238 -11.88 -8.77 24.77
C ARG A 238 -10.46 -8.45 25.25
N THR A 239 -10.29 -8.28 26.56
CA THR A 239 -8.98 -7.99 27.16
C THR A 239 -7.99 -9.11 26.86
N TYR A 240 -8.45 -10.36 26.91
CA TYR A 240 -7.64 -11.51 26.55
C TYR A 240 -7.25 -11.53 25.06
N LEU A 241 -8.18 -11.25 24.15
CA LEU A 241 -7.92 -11.24 22.72
C LEU A 241 -6.93 -10.12 22.33
N LEU A 242 -7.02 -8.95 22.97
CA LEU A 242 -6.03 -7.87 22.78
C LEU A 242 -4.65 -8.29 23.28
N GLU A 243 -4.59 -8.97 24.42
CA GLU A 243 -3.34 -9.51 24.95
C GLU A 243 -2.74 -10.58 24.01
N ALA A 244 -3.57 -11.46 23.45
CA ALA A 244 -3.13 -12.44 22.46
C ALA A 244 -2.58 -11.77 21.19
N ALA A 245 -3.24 -10.72 20.69
CA ALA A 245 -2.76 -9.95 19.55
C ALA A 245 -1.41 -9.25 19.86
N ARG A 246 -1.24 -8.70 21.06
CA ARG A 246 0.03 -8.13 21.54
C ARG A 246 1.14 -9.18 21.59
N MET A 247 0.87 -10.36 22.16
CA MET A 247 1.82 -11.46 22.22
C MET A 247 2.28 -11.90 20.83
N LEU A 248 1.35 -11.99 19.88
CA LEU A 248 1.70 -12.32 18.50
C LEU A 248 2.57 -11.25 17.84
N ARG A 249 2.25 -9.97 18.03
CA ARG A 249 3.08 -8.86 17.53
C ARG A 249 4.49 -8.93 18.10
N GLU A 250 4.64 -9.22 19.40
CA GLU A 250 5.96 -9.37 20.04
C GLU A 250 6.75 -10.55 19.47
N ARG A 251 6.10 -11.67 19.18
CA ARG A 251 6.75 -12.80 18.50
C ARG A 251 7.19 -12.44 17.08
N LEU A 252 6.33 -11.77 16.32
CA LEU A 252 6.68 -11.30 14.97
C LEU A 252 7.87 -10.31 15.03
N GLN A 253 7.89 -9.38 15.99
CA GLN A 253 9.02 -8.49 16.23
C GLN A 253 10.32 -9.26 16.52
N ALA A 254 10.26 -10.29 17.36
CA ALA A 254 11.42 -11.14 17.67
C ALA A 254 11.91 -11.91 16.43
N ILE A 255 11.00 -12.46 15.61
CA ILE A 255 11.32 -13.13 14.35
C ILE A 255 11.99 -12.18 13.37
N VAL A 256 11.41 -10.99 13.15
CA VAL A 256 11.98 -9.95 12.27
C VAL A 256 13.37 -9.54 12.76
N ALA A 257 13.54 -9.30 14.07
CA ALA A 257 14.83 -8.93 14.65
C ALA A 257 15.90 -10.01 14.44
N ARG A 258 15.54 -11.29 14.63
CA ARG A 258 16.43 -12.43 14.39
C ARG A 258 16.86 -12.50 12.92
N PHE A 259 15.92 -12.41 11.98
CA PHE A 259 16.25 -12.46 10.56
C PHE A 259 17.08 -11.27 10.08
N LYS A 260 16.85 -10.06 10.63
CA LYS A 260 17.74 -8.92 10.41
C LYS A 260 19.18 -9.21 10.86
N GLN A 261 19.36 -9.86 12.01
CA GLN A 261 20.69 -10.28 12.49
C GLN A 261 21.33 -11.34 11.59
N GLU A 262 20.52 -12.21 10.98
CA GLU A 262 20.95 -13.20 9.97
C GLU A 262 21.25 -12.58 8.59
N GLY A 263 21.06 -11.26 8.42
CA GLY A 263 21.35 -10.53 7.19
C GLY A 263 20.20 -10.51 6.17
N VAL A 264 19.02 -11.03 6.51
CA VAL A 264 17.83 -10.94 5.66
C VAL A 264 17.28 -9.51 5.68
N ARG A 265 16.93 -8.97 4.50
CA ARG A 265 16.28 -7.68 4.36
C ARG A 265 14.80 -7.82 4.70
N ILE A 266 14.45 -7.69 5.98
CA ILE A 266 13.08 -7.87 6.46
C ILE A 266 12.65 -6.73 7.39
N ASP A 267 11.40 -6.29 7.33
CA ASP A 267 10.81 -5.31 8.24
C ASP A 267 9.37 -5.69 8.64
N GLY A 268 8.89 -5.09 9.74
CA GLY A 268 7.52 -5.20 10.18
C GLY A 268 6.69 -3.98 9.81
N ALA A 269 5.49 -4.18 9.27
CA ALA A 269 4.47 -3.16 9.04
C ALA A 269 3.34 -3.35 10.06
N TYR A 270 3.58 -2.96 11.31
CA TYR A 270 2.66 -3.20 12.42
C TYR A 270 1.42 -2.32 12.32
N SER A 271 0.27 -2.92 12.04
CA SER A 271 -1.01 -2.23 11.83
C SER A 271 -2.05 -2.56 12.91
N ALA A 272 -1.84 -3.60 13.72
CA ALA A 272 -2.86 -4.08 14.65
C ALA A 272 -3.32 -3.04 15.70
N GLU A 273 -2.39 -2.31 16.30
CA GLU A 273 -2.70 -1.24 17.27
C GLU A 273 -3.54 -0.11 16.66
N LEU A 274 -3.44 0.10 15.35
CA LEU A 274 -4.20 1.15 14.66
C LEU A 274 -5.69 0.82 14.56
N PHE A 275 -6.06 -0.45 14.74
CA PHE A 275 -7.45 -0.93 14.73
C PHE A 275 -8.13 -0.80 16.10
N GLU A 276 -7.37 -0.71 17.19
CA GLU A 276 -7.93 -0.69 18.54
C GLU A 276 -8.87 0.50 18.74
N GLY A 277 -10.11 0.22 19.17
CA GLY A 277 -11.18 1.19 19.33
C GLY A 277 -11.86 1.64 18.02
N LYS A 278 -11.40 1.16 16.86
CA LYS A 278 -11.94 1.47 15.53
C LYS A 278 -12.37 0.22 14.76
N GLU A 279 -12.50 -0.91 15.46
CA GLU A 279 -12.72 -2.22 14.86
C GLU A 279 -13.97 -2.21 13.96
N ARG A 280 -15.09 -1.63 14.42
CA ARG A 280 -16.33 -1.52 13.60
C ARG A 280 -16.19 -0.64 12.35
N GLN A 281 -15.23 0.27 12.31
CA GLN A 281 -14.98 1.12 11.15
C GLN A 281 -14.03 0.44 10.17
N TYR A 282 -13.04 -0.27 10.69
CA TYR A 282 -11.95 -0.85 9.91
C TYR A 282 -12.17 -2.31 9.57
N THR A 283 -13.14 -2.98 10.18
CA THR A 283 -13.56 -4.34 9.84
C THR A 283 -15.07 -4.42 9.64
N THR A 284 -15.50 -5.53 9.09
CA THR A 284 -16.89 -5.90 8.84
C THR A 284 -17.51 -6.66 10.02
N ILE A 285 -16.95 -6.55 11.23
CA ILE A 285 -17.39 -7.29 12.44
C ILE A 285 -18.88 -7.12 12.75
N GLY A 286 -19.45 -5.95 12.45
CA GLY A 286 -20.88 -5.69 12.62
C GLY A 286 -21.79 -6.53 11.71
N LEU A 287 -21.22 -7.18 10.69
CA LEU A 287 -21.89 -8.05 9.72
C LEU A 287 -21.58 -9.55 9.97
N GLY A 288 -20.88 -9.88 11.06
CA GLY A 288 -20.45 -11.24 11.37
C GLY A 288 -19.22 -11.71 10.59
N ASP A 289 -18.43 -10.77 10.05
CA ASP A 289 -17.20 -11.05 9.31
C ASP A 289 -16.01 -10.29 9.91
N LEU A 290 -14.78 -10.79 9.77
CA LEU A 290 -13.61 -10.22 10.45
C LEU A 290 -12.68 -9.44 9.51
N HIS A 291 -12.98 -9.41 8.21
CA HIS A 291 -12.08 -8.84 7.21
C HIS A 291 -12.07 -7.31 7.24
N PRO A 292 -11.00 -6.68 6.74
CA PRO A 292 -10.93 -5.24 6.71
C PRO A 292 -11.99 -4.63 5.77
N THR A 293 -12.53 -3.48 6.16
CA THR A 293 -13.21 -2.59 5.21
C THR A 293 -12.16 -1.87 4.35
N GLN A 294 -12.60 -1.12 3.34
CA GLN A 294 -11.71 -0.22 2.60
C GLN A 294 -10.94 0.77 3.49
N ASN A 295 -11.52 1.20 4.62
CA ASN A 295 -10.82 2.05 5.59
C ASN A 295 -9.74 1.26 6.33
N GLY A 296 -10.02 0.00 6.73
CA GLY A 296 -9.02 -0.87 7.34
C GLY A 296 -7.87 -1.16 6.40
N TYR A 297 -8.16 -1.50 5.14
CA TYR A 297 -7.12 -1.68 4.11
C TYR A 297 -6.31 -0.40 3.85
N SER A 298 -6.92 0.79 3.95
CA SER A 298 -6.17 2.04 3.87
C SER A 298 -5.13 2.15 4.99
N VAL A 299 -5.54 1.90 6.23
CA VAL A 299 -4.64 1.96 7.40
C VAL A 299 -3.51 0.93 7.29
N MET A 300 -3.82 -0.28 6.83
CA MET A 300 -2.79 -1.30 6.58
C MET A 300 -1.84 -0.86 5.47
N GLY A 301 -2.36 -0.37 4.35
CA GLY A 301 -1.55 0.14 3.24
C GLY A 301 -0.60 1.26 3.67
N ASP A 302 -1.07 2.19 4.51
CA ASP A 302 -0.27 3.26 5.09
C ASP A 302 0.83 2.73 6.01
N ALA A 303 0.53 1.73 6.85
CA ALA A 303 1.52 1.08 7.71
C ALA A 303 2.62 0.37 6.91
N PHE A 304 2.26 -0.32 5.82
CA PHE A 304 3.24 -0.89 4.89
C PHE A 304 4.07 0.21 4.22
N ALA A 305 3.43 1.28 3.75
CA ALA A 305 4.13 2.37 3.09
C ALA A 305 5.14 3.08 4.01
N GLU A 306 4.76 3.32 5.27
CA GLU A 306 5.65 3.86 6.28
C GLU A 306 6.82 2.91 6.58
N ALA A 307 6.56 1.61 6.70
CA ALA A 307 7.61 0.62 6.92
C ALA A 307 8.58 0.54 5.73
N ILE A 308 8.08 0.62 4.49
CA ILE A 308 8.89 0.50 3.28
C ILE A 308 9.64 1.81 3.00
N TRP A 309 8.96 2.94 2.99
CA TRP A 309 9.51 4.20 2.48
C TRP A 309 9.68 5.30 3.53
N GLY A 310 9.09 5.15 4.72
CA GLY A 310 9.07 6.18 5.76
C GLY A 310 8.17 7.38 5.44
N ASP A 311 7.33 7.26 4.41
CA ASP A 311 6.32 8.26 4.05
C ASP A 311 5.13 7.64 3.30
N VAL A 312 3.95 8.24 3.48
CA VAL A 312 2.75 7.96 2.69
C VAL A 312 2.51 9.13 1.73
N ARG A 313 2.40 8.84 0.44
CA ARG A 313 2.08 9.84 -0.59
C ARG A 313 0.62 9.78 -0.98
N THR A 314 0.01 10.95 -1.13
CA THR A 314 -1.37 11.09 -1.59
C THR A 314 -1.44 12.15 -2.66
N VAL A 315 -2.39 12.01 -3.59
CA VAL A 315 -2.70 13.07 -4.53
C VAL A 315 -3.44 14.21 -3.82
N ALA A 316 -3.21 15.44 -4.28
CA ALA A 316 -3.91 16.61 -3.80
C ALA A 316 -5.42 16.48 -4.05
N PRO A 317 -6.27 17.12 -3.20
CA PRO A 317 -7.69 17.17 -3.44
C PRO A 317 -8.01 17.77 -4.82
N ARG A 318 -8.70 17.00 -5.67
CA ARG A 318 -9.08 17.45 -7.01
C ARG A 318 -10.10 18.59 -6.96
N PRO A 319 -9.93 19.65 -7.77
CA PRO A 319 -11.01 20.61 -8.03
C PRO A 319 -12.26 19.91 -8.56
N LYS A 320 -13.45 20.44 -8.25
CA LYS A 320 -14.75 19.81 -8.60
C LYS A 320 -14.93 19.54 -10.10
N ASP A 321 -14.27 20.31 -10.95
CA ASP A 321 -14.35 20.20 -12.41
C ASP A 321 -13.20 19.40 -13.04
N VAL A 322 -12.32 18.80 -12.22
CA VAL A 322 -11.24 17.92 -12.66
C VAL A 322 -11.58 16.47 -12.33
N GLY A 323 -11.84 15.67 -13.37
CA GLY A 323 -12.28 14.28 -13.20
C GLY A 323 -11.19 13.32 -12.73
N ILE A 324 -9.92 13.60 -13.05
CA ILE A 324 -8.77 12.69 -12.87
C ILE A 324 -7.54 13.49 -12.42
N SER A 325 -6.76 12.94 -11.48
CA SER A 325 -5.42 13.44 -11.12
C SER A 325 -4.36 12.80 -12.02
N VAL A 326 -3.26 13.49 -12.26
CA VAL A 326 -2.16 12.99 -13.09
C VAL A 326 -0.86 13.16 -12.33
N VAL A 327 -0.14 12.06 -12.14
CA VAL A 327 1.18 12.03 -11.50
C VAL A 327 2.19 11.58 -12.54
N VAL A 328 3.23 12.40 -12.75
CA VAL A 328 4.28 12.17 -13.72
C VAL A 328 5.62 12.10 -12.98
N ASP A 329 6.28 10.95 -13.02
CA ASP A 329 7.57 10.70 -12.34
C ASP A 329 7.53 11.17 -10.87
N GLY A 330 6.47 10.78 -10.16
CA GLY A 330 6.21 11.13 -8.77
C GLY A 330 5.71 12.55 -8.49
N LYS A 331 5.56 13.40 -9.51
CA LYS A 331 5.07 14.79 -9.37
C LYS A 331 3.65 14.93 -9.90
N GLU A 332 2.73 15.39 -9.05
CA GLU A 332 1.37 15.69 -9.52
C GLU A 332 1.36 16.93 -10.42
N ILE A 333 0.72 16.81 -11.58
CA ILE A 333 0.54 17.90 -12.53
C ILE A 333 -0.69 18.71 -12.12
N ILE A 334 -0.44 19.78 -11.36
CA ILE A 334 -1.46 20.73 -10.91
C ILE A 334 -1.27 22.03 -11.68
N ASN A 335 -2.04 22.20 -12.77
CA ASN A 335 -1.99 23.41 -13.59
C ASN A 335 -3.35 23.71 -14.24
N ASP A 336 -3.42 24.80 -15.01
CA ASP A 336 -4.65 25.25 -15.66
C ASP A 336 -5.13 24.34 -16.81
N ASN A 337 -4.27 23.46 -17.34
CA ASN A 337 -4.59 22.59 -18.47
C ASN A 337 -5.15 21.26 -17.98
N LYS A 338 -6.37 21.34 -17.44
CA LYS A 338 -7.06 20.21 -16.82
C LYS A 338 -7.17 19.01 -17.76
N PRO A 339 -7.02 17.77 -17.25
CA PRO A 339 -7.37 16.56 -17.99
C PRO A 339 -8.80 16.61 -18.51
N VAL A 340 -9.01 16.18 -19.75
CA VAL A 340 -10.34 16.12 -20.38
C VAL A 340 -10.76 14.67 -20.53
N LEU A 341 -11.94 14.33 -19.99
CA LEU A 341 -12.57 13.04 -20.25
C LEU A 341 -13.50 13.17 -21.47
N ARG A 342 -13.21 12.42 -22.53
CA ARG A 342 -14.03 12.40 -23.76
C ARG A 342 -14.12 10.97 -24.27
N ALA A 343 -15.33 10.51 -24.56
CA ALA A 343 -15.59 9.14 -25.04
C ALA A 343 -14.92 8.04 -24.17
N ASN A 344 -14.98 8.20 -22.85
CA ASN A 344 -14.34 7.30 -21.88
C ASN A 344 -12.81 7.16 -22.03
N ARG A 345 -12.16 8.19 -22.59
CA ARG A 345 -10.70 8.32 -22.69
C ARG A 345 -10.26 9.59 -21.98
N THR A 346 -9.15 9.47 -21.27
CA THR A 346 -8.48 10.59 -20.61
C THR A 346 -7.51 11.23 -21.57
N TYR A 347 -7.67 12.53 -21.77
CA TYR A 347 -6.79 13.35 -22.58
C TYR A 347 -6.05 14.35 -21.72
N LEU A 348 -4.76 14.48 -21.99
CA LEU A 348 -3.88 15.36 -21.25
C LEU A 348 -3.29 16.42 -22.17
N ALA A 349 -3.08 17.61 -21.62
CA ALA A 349 -2.31 18.64 -22.28
C ALA A 349 -0.90 18.11 -22.49
N PHE A 350 -0.59 17.84 -23.74
CA PHE A 350 0.52 16.98 -24.08
C PHE A 350 1.88 17.57 -23.69
N ARG A 351 2.02 18.89 -23.86
CA ARG A 351 3.24 19.63 -23.51
C ARG A 351 3.57 19.52 -22.02
N ASP A 352 2.58 19.54 -21.15
CA ASP A 352 2.81 19.48 -19.71
C ASP A 352 3.43 18.15 -19.31
N ILE A 353 2.99 17.06 -19.95
CA ILE A 353 3.56 15.73 -19.73
C ILE A 353 4.97 15.65 -20.32
N ALA A 354 5.18 16.16 -21.53
CA ALA A 354 6.49 16.14 -22.17
C ALA A 354 7.52 16.93 -21.35
N ASP A 355 7.17 18.14 -20.90
CA ASP A 355 8.04 18.98 -20.08
C ASP A 355 8.35 18.31 -18.73
N ALA A 356 7.34 17.69 -18.08
CA ALA A 356 7.53 16.95 -16.83
C ALA A 356 8.42 15.71 -16.98
N MET A 357 8.38 15.05 -18.15
CA MET A 357 9.21 13.89 -18.47
C MET A 357 10.58 14.27 -19.05
N GLY A 358 10.86 15.56 -19.27
CA GLY A 358 12.10 16.01 -19.92
C GLY A 358 12.18 15.66 -21.41
N ALA A 359 11.04 15.37 -22.06
CA ALA A 359 10.96 15.13 -23.49
C ALA A 359 10.96 16.46 -24.28
N THR A 360 11.54 16.44 -25.47
CA THR A 360 11.53 17.60 -26.38
C THR A 360 10.27 17.57 -27.25
N THR A 361 9.66 18.74 -27.49
CA THR A 361 8.47 18.86 -28.34
C THR A 361 8.69 19.83 -29.49
N LYS A 362 8.17 19.48 -30.67
CA LYS A 362 8.17 20.32 -31.87
C LYS A 362 6.78 20.34 -32.48
N TRP A 363 6.33 21.52 -32.91
CA TRP A 363 5.07 21.70 -33.62
C TRP A 363 5.31 22.11 -35.06
N ASP A 364 4.70 21.39 -36.01
CA ASP A 364 4.61 21.78 -37.41
C ASP A 364 3.22 22.33 -37.71
N ASN A 365 3.16 23.64 -37.93
CA ASN A 365 1.90 24.33 -38.19
C ASN A 365 1.29 24.03 -39.56
N LYS A 366 2.08 23.59 -40.54
CA LYS A 366 1.63 23.27 -41.91
C LYS A 366 0.89 21.94 -41.92
N THR A 367 1.45 20.94 -41.25
CA THR A 367 0.89 19.59 -41.18
C THR A 367 -0.01 19.37 -39.98
N LYS A 368 -0.03 20.32 -39.03
CA LYS A 368 -0.71 20.20 -37.73
C LYS A 368 -0.23 18.97 -36.96
N THR A 369 1.08 18.77 -36.96
CA THR A 369 1.74 17.62 -36.35
C THR A 369 2.55 18.07 -35.13
N VAL A 370 2.34 17.40 -34.00
CA VAL A 370 3.24 17.47 -32.85
C VAL A 370 4.23 16.31 -32.94
N THR A 371 5.52 16.60 -32.80
CA THR A 371 6.60 15.63 -32.69
C THR A 371 7.19 15.68 -31.29
N ILE A 372 7.48 14.51 -30.73
CA ILE A 372 7.93 14.30 -29.37
C ILE A 372 9.18 13.46 -29.44
N THR A 373 10.23 13.84 -28.74
CA THR A 373 11.45 13.04 -28.69
C THR A 373 11.84 12.84 -27.24
N TYR A 374 11.97 11.57 -26.83
CA TYR A 374 12.49 11.17 -25.54
C TYR A 374 13.52 10.05 -25.73
N GLY A 375 14.76 10.28 -25.32
CA GLY A 375 15.86 9.37 -25.62
C GLY A 375 15.98 9.12 -27.12
N SER A 376 15.92 7.85 -27.54
CA SER A 376 15.92 7.45 -28.95
C SER A 376 14.52 7.33 -29.58
N ASN A 377 13.45 7.56 -28.80
CA ASN A 377 12.07 7.38 -29.27
C ASN A 377 11.50 8.69 -29.81
N GLU A 378 10.84 8.62 -30.97
CA GLU A 378 10.13 9.72 -31.61
C GLU A 378 8.64 9.43 -31.82
N VAL A 379 7.84 10.23 -31.12
CA VAL A 379 6.40 10.51 -31.15
C VAL A 379 5.86 11.46 -32.22
N ALA A 380 5.38 11.09 -33.41
CA ALA A 380 4.73 12.06 -34.31
C ALA A 380 3.21 11.86 -34.40
N LEU A 381 2.44 12.89 -34.07
CA LEU A 381 0.99 12.84 -33.99
C LEU A 381 0.34 14.03 -34.71
N THR A 382 -0.47 13.73 -35.71
CA THR A 382 -1.22 14.74 -36.48
C THR A 382 -2.62 14.91 -35.92
N ILE A 383 -3.05 16.17 -35.73
CA ILE A 383 -4.38 16.48 -35.20
C ILE A 383 -5.46 15.83 -36.07
N GLY A 384 -6.39 15.10 -35.43
CA GLY A 384 -7.49 14.42 -36.11
C GLY A 384 -7.12 13.11 -36.82
N ALA A 385 -5.85 12.72 -36.88
CA ALA A 385 -5.44 11.48 -37.54
C ALA A 385 -5.77 10.24 -36.69
N SER A 386 -6.17 9.14 -37.35
CA SER A 386 -6.42 7.83 -36.73
C SER A 386 -5.16 6.98 -36.55
N ALA A 387 -3.99 7.54 -36.83
CA ALA A 387 -2.71 6.89 -36.60
C ALA A 387 -1.67 7.91 -36.14
N MET A 388 -0.79 7.47 -35.26
CA MET A 388 0.46 8.14 -34.89
C MET A 388 1.64 7.49 -35.61
N ARG A 389 2.81 8.13 -35.60
CA ARG A 389 4.06 7.49 -36.01
C ARG A 389 4.98 7.36 -34.82
N VAL A 390 5.46 6.15 -34.57
CA VAL A 390 6.46 5.84 -33.55
C VAL A 390 7.73 5.41 -34.26
N ASN A 391 8.81 6.18 -34.11
CA ASN A 391 10.07 5.94 -34.81
C ASN A 391 9.89 5.77 -36.32
N GLY A 392 9.01 6.60 -36.91
CA GLY A 392 8.66 6.57 -38.34
C GLY A 392 7.58 5.56 -38.74
N ASN A 393 7.31 4.54 -37.91
CA ASN A 393 6.34 3.48 -38.18
C ASN A 393 4.91 3.89 -37.77
N PRO A 394 3.89 3.67 -38.61
CA PRO A 394 2.51 4.01 -38.26
C PRO A 394 1.95 3.04 -37.21
N ILE A 395 1.32 3.59 -36.17
CA ILE A 395 0.55 2.85 -35.16
C ILE A 395 -0.86 3.43 -35.12
N ALA A 396 -1.87 2.57 -35.22
CA ALA A 396 -3.27 2.97 -35.15
C ALA A 396 -3.61 3.49 -33.74
N ILE A 397 -4.39 4.57 -33.68
CA ILE A 397 -4.92 5.09 -32.41
C ILE A 397 -6.45 5.09 -32.50
N ASP A 398 -7.08 4.59 -31.45
CA ASP A 398 -8.55 4.49 -31.36
C ASP A 398 -9.22 5.86 -31.26
N THR A 399 -8.47 6.85 -30.77
CA THR A 399 -8.96 8.20 -30.52
C THR A 399 -7.92 9.24 -30.93
N PRO A 400 -8.26 10.19 -31.83
CA PRO A 400 -7.29 11.15 -32.33
C PRO A 400 -7.00 12.26 -31.30
N ALA A 401 -5.81 12.83 -31.37
CA ALA A 401 -5.51 14.08 -30.69
C ALA A 401 -6.30 15.25 -31.26
N PHE A 402 -6.56 16.24 -30.40
CA PHE A 402 -7.32 17.43 -30.76
C PHE A 402 -6.72 18.69 -30.14
N LEU A 403 -7.10 19.85 -30.67
CA LEU A 403 -6.79 21.14 -30.06
C LEU A 403 -7.88 21.51 -29.05
N HIS A 404 -7.48 21.73 -27.80
CA HIS A 404 -8.34 22.17 -26.72
C HIS A 404 -7.98 23.59 -26.30
N LYS A 405 -9.00 24.42 -26.06
CA LYS A 405 -8.79 25.77 -25.55
C LYS A 405 -8.54 25.71 -24.05
N ALA A 406 -7.31 25.98 -23.63
CA ALA A 406 -6.93 26.12 -22.23
C ALA A 406 -6.59 27.59 -21.95
N GLY A 407 -7.47 28.29 -21.21
CA GLY A 407 -7.37 29.73 -21.02
C GLY A 407 -7.46 30.51 -22.33
N LYS A 408 -6.38 31.23 -22.68
CA LYS A 408 -6.27 32.04 -23.92
C LYS A 408 -5.58 31.30 -25.07
N GLU A 409 -5.07 30.09 -24.84
CA GLU A 409 -4.26 29.34 -25.80
C GLU A 409 -4.99 28.09 -26.31
N GLN A 410 -4.61 27.63 -27.50
CA GLN A 410 -4.97 26.30 -28.00
C GLN A 410 -3.82 25.34 -27.68
N LYS A 411 -4.14 24.24 -27.02
CA LYS A 411 -3.17 23.21 -26.63
C LYS A 411 -3.53 21.87 -27.26
N THR A 412 -2.52 21.12 -27.65
CA THR A 412 -2.71 19.75 -28.15
C THR A 412 -3.01 18.82 -26.98
N TYR A 413 -4.14 18.14 -27.06
CA TYR A 413 -4.57 17.13 -26.10
C TYR A 413 -4.45 15.76 -26.74
N VAL A 414 -3.75 14.85 -26.06
CA VAL A 414 -3.51 13.48 -26.55
C VAL A 414 -4.13 12.46 -25.60
N PRO A 415 -4.60 11.32 -26.13
CA PRO A 415 -5.00 10.20 -25.28
C PRO A 415 -3.80 9.69 -24.48
N LEU A 416 -4.06 9.31 -23.23
CA LEU A 416 -3.05 8.74 -22.34
C LEU A 416 -2.33 7.51 -22.94
N ALA A 417 -3.02 6.69 -23.72
CA ALA A 417 -2.47 5.49 -24.38
C ALA A 417 -1.30 5.80 -25.34
N VAL A 418 -1.32 6.96 -26.01
CA VAL A 418 -0.24 7.41 -26.91
C VAL A 418 1.09 7.54 -26.17
N LEU A 419 1.04 7.94 -24.89
CA LEU A 419 2.22 8.11 -24.05
C LEU A 419 2.83 6.76 -23.65
N ALA A 420 1.98 5.74 -23.47
CA ALA A 420 2.40 4.38 -23.14
C ALA A 420 3.08 3.69 -24.34
N ASP A 421 2.36 3.61 -25.46
CA ASP A 421 2.76 2.80 -26.63
C ASP A 421 3.92 3.44 -27.42
N GLY A 422 4.07 4.75 -27.31
CA GLY A 422 4.94 5.53 -28.18
C GLY A 422 6.32 5.88 -27.62
N LEU A 423 6.38 6.25 -26.34
CA LEU A 423 7.59 6.80 -25.72
C LEU A 423 8.27 5.81 -24.77
N GLY A 424 7.63 4.67 -24.49
CA GLY A 424 8.12 3.64 -23.58
C GLY A 424 7.83 3.91 -22.10
N PHE A 425 6.93 4.86 -21.82
CA PHE A 425 6.50 5.18 -20.46
C PHE A 425 5.54 4.12 -19.93
N GLN A 426 5.64 3.80 -18.64
CA GLN A 426 4.58 3.08 -17.97
C GLN A 426 3.42 4.04 -17.69
N VAL A 427 2.21 3.60 -18.03
CA VAL A 427 0.98 4.32 -17.73
C VAL A 427 0.06 3.41 -16.93
N GLU A 428 -0.26 3.81 -15.69
CA GLU A 428 -1.14 3.05 -14.79
C GLU A 428 -2.31 3.92 -14.34
N TYR A 429 -3.54 3.51 -14.64
CA TYR A 429 -4.73 4.18 -14.11
C TYR A 429 -5.27 3.46 -12.89
N ARG A 430 -5.34 4.18 -11.78
CA ARG A 430 -5.81 3.68 -10.49
C ARG A 430 -7.21 4.21 -10.21
N GLY A 431 -8.22 3.39 -10.49
CA GLY A 431 -9.62 3.80 -10.49
C GLY A 431 -10.14 4.28 -9.14
N LYS A 432 -9.67 3.69 -8.03
CA LYS A 432 -10.06 4.07 -6.67
C LYS A 432 -9.49 5.44 -6.27
N LEU A 433 -8.27 5.73 -6.71
CA LEU A 433 -7.67 7.07 -6.59
C LEU A 433 -8.18 8.06 -7.65
N LYS A 434 -8.77 7.57 -8.75
CA LYS A 434 -9.01 8.33 -10.00
C LYS A 434 -7.76 9.07 -10.46
N THR A 435 -6.65 8.36 -10.50
CA THR A 435 -5.33 8.93 -10.79
C THR A 435 -4.65 8.13 -11.90
N ALA A 436 -4.08 8.83 -12.88
CA ALA A 436 -3.16 8.26 -13.86
C ALA A 436 -1.72 8.53 -13.41
N PHE A 437 -0.93 7.46 -13.26
CA PHE A 437 0.50 7.51 -13.02
C PHE A 437 1.23 7.30 -14.35
N ILE A 438 2.23 8.13 -14.62
CA ILE A 438 3.05 8.09 -15.83
C ILE A 438 4.52 8.09 -15.39
N ASN A 439 5.22 6.99 -15.62
CA ASN A 439 6.58 6.78 -15.15
C ASN A 439 7.52 6.42 -16.31
N LYS A 440 8.75 6.95 -16.27
CA LYS A 440 9.74 6.85 -17.35
C LYS A 440 10.46 5.50 -17.39
#